data_AF-X6P5F0-F1
#
_entry.id   AF-X6P5F0-F1
#
_cell.length_a   1.000
_cell.length_b   1.000
_cell.length_c   1.000
_cell.angle_alpha   90.00
_cell.angle_beta   90.00
_cell.angle_gamma   90.00
#
_symmetry.space_group_name_H-M   'P 1'
#
loop_
_entity.id
_entity.type
_entity.pdbx_description
1 polymer ?
#
loop_
_entity_poly.entity_id
_entity_poly.type
_entity_poly.pdbx_seq_one_letter_code
_entity_poly.pdbx_strand_id
1 'polypeptide(L)'
;MTTDNNCSLAMLTTSNQMGNVIKNKKLLPVYFQDNKSLIVFLTGKMKEKKYEKEIKILIRLFGDSINKEELQQKIEQRNGNIELVIKELVQQSVEKEDKLEAERKIKELEITEQKQAPEKELNETNDNKNIQKEMEKTEIGETKPGINLQGYCINETCLAANAKLPVWVNVGFDNITFVSDKTSFSCSDCKDSTITSIVKAMFYNSEHSICASGDSIPVKDNNYQCLYTIKFGLSYELKANKIRQHAKSIEDLRDRSERAMNSTEIRNLITELQKYEII
;
A
#
# COMPACT_ATOMS: atom_id res chain seq x y z
N MET A 1 -31.49 59.91 35.93
CA MET A 1 -31.97 59.00 34.89
C MET A 1 -31.93 57.61 35.49
N THR A 2 -32.97 57.22 36.24
CA THR A 2 -34.09 56.36 35.77
C THR A 2 -33.57 54.96 35.41
N THR A 3 -33.60 54.02 36.38
CA THR A 3 -34.67 53.00 36.60
C THR A 3 -34.56 51.86 35.57
N ASP A 4 -34.70 50.58 35.84
CA ASP A 4 -35.20 49.81 36.99
C ASP A 4 -34.86 48.33 36.70
N ASN A 5 -34.46 47.50 37.68
CA ASN A 5 -35.33 46.57 38.44
C ASN A 5 -36.08 45.59 37.52
N ASN A 6 -36.20 44.27 37.73
CA ASN A 6 -36.34 43.39 38.90
C ASN A 6 -36.73 42.01 38.26
N CYS A 7 -36.85 40.83 38.89
CA CYS A 7 -36.57 40.24 40.19
C CYS A 7 -37.13 38.79 40.12
N SER A 8 -36.52 37.89 40.90
CA SER A 8 -37.11 36.71 41.59
C SER A 8 -37.73 35.54 40.81
N LEU A 9 -37.33 34.28 41.09
CA LEU A 9 -37.74 33.41 42.23
C LEU A 9 -39.21 32.93 42.02
N ALA A 10 -39.61 31.66 42.09
CA ALA A 10 -39.12 30.50 42.84
C ALA A 10 -39.67 29.19 42.24
N MET A 11 -38.91 28.11 42.44
CA MET A 11 -39.32 26.78 42.94
C MET A 11 -40.84 26.50 43.12
N LEU A 12 -41.31 25.34 42.63
CA LEU A 12 -42.11 24.39 43.43
C LEU A 12 -42.27 23.04 42.71
N THR A 13 -41.92 22.00 43.46
CA THR A 13 -42.23 20.57 43.31
C THR A 13 -43.73 20.29 43.39
N THR A 14 -44.23 19.25 42.72
CA THR A 14 -45.11 18.23 43.34
C THR A 14 -45.29 16.98 42.47
N SER A 15 -45.19 15.84 43.15
CA SER A 15 -45.59 14.48 42.81
C SER A 15 -47.12 14.35 42.65
N ASN A 16 -47.60 13.38 41.86
CA ASN A 16 -48.63 12.42 42.31
C ASN A 16 -48.92 11.29 41.31
N GLN A 17 -49.18 10.11 41.91
CA GLN A 17 -49.44 8.79 41.37
C GLN A 17 -50.94 8.54 41.05
N MET A 18 -51.20 7.32 40.55
CA MET A 18 -52.48 6.57 40.42
C MET A 18 -53.32 6.92 39.19
N GLY A 19 -53.93 5.97 38.46
CA GLY A 19 -54.06 4.54 38.64
C GLY A 19 -54.80 3.93 37.44
N ASN A 20 -54.76 2.60 37.35
CA ASN A 20 -55.44 1.76 36.35
C ASN A 20 -56.94 2.05 36.21
N VAL A 21 -57.52 1.83 35.02
CA VAL A 21 -58.60 0.86 34.76
C VAL A 21 -58.95 0.80 33.25
N ILE A 22 -59.16 -0.43 32.82
CA ILE A 22 -59.43 -0.98 31.50
C ILE A 22 -60.82 -0.54 30.97
N LYS A 23 -60.92 -0.32 29.65
CA LYS A 23 -61.95 -0.87 28.73
C LYS A 23 -62.28 0.13 27.62
N ASN A 24 -61.83 -0.15 26.39
CA ASN A 24 -62.74 -0.23 25.26
C ASN A 24 -62.10 -0.96 24.08
N LYS A 25 -62.54 -2.21 23.93
CA LYS A 25 -62.34 -3.06 22.76
C LYS A 25 -63.52 -2.76 21.83
N LYS A 26 -63.26 -2.11 20.70
CA LYS A 26 -63.94 -2.21 19.38
C LYS A 26 -63.97 -0.87 18.66
N LEU A 27 -63.86 -0.96 17.33
CA LEU A 27 -63.88 0.08 16.28
C LEU A 27 -62.50 0.72 16.07
N LEU A 28 -61.80 0.58 14.93
CA LEU A 28 -62.13 0.09 13.60
C LEU A 28 -60.86 -0.43 12.88
N PRO A 29 -60.98 -1.32 11.88
CA PRO A 29 -59.88 -1.88 11.10
C PRO A 29 -59.84 -1.27 9.69
N VAL A 30 -58.90 -0.39 9.37
CA VAL A 30 -58.55 -0.05 7.97
C VAL A 30 -57.10 0.43 7.95
N TYR A 31 -56.33 0.04 6.93
CA TYR A 31 -54.91 0.32 6.68
C TYR A 31 -53.89 -0.63 7.34
N PHE A 32 -54.00 -1.92 7.03
CA PHE A 32 -52.89 -2.86 7.15
C PHE A 32 -52.70 -3.60 5.82
N GLN A 33 -52.24 -2.90 4.78
CA GLN A 33 -51.77 -3.60 3.58
C GLN A 33 -50.51 -3.04 2.92
N ASP A 34 -50.07 -1.80 3.21
CA ASP A 34 -48.86 -1.25 2.57
C ASP A 34 -47.69 -0.91 3.52
N ASN A 35 -47.67 -1.47 4.73
CA ASN A 35 -46.59 -1.22 5.70
C ASN A 35 -45.47 -2.28 5.73
N LYS A 36 -45.54 -3.35 4.94
CA LYS A 36 -44.42 -4.32 4.88
C LYS A 36 -43.13 -3.67 4.36
N SER A 37 -43.23 -2.84 3.33
CA SER A 37 -42.07 -2.11 2.78
C SER A 37 -41.48 -1.12 3.79
N LEU A 38 -42.34 -0.36 4.49
CA LEU A 38 -41.91 0.62 5.49
C LEU A 38 -41.30 -0.04 6.74
N ILE A 39 -41.86 -1.17 7.20
CA ILE A 39 -41.32 -1.93 8.33
C ILE A 39 -39.97 -2.57 7.95
N VAL A 40 -39.83 -3.12 6.74
CA VAL A 40 -38.53 -3.63 6.24
C VAL A 40 -37.50 -2.49 6.15
N PHE A 41 -37.90 -1.32 5.64
CA PHE A 41 -37.01 -0.16 5.51
C PHE A 41 -36.58 0.43 6.87
N LEU A 42 -37.50 0.56 7.83
CA LEU A 42 -37.20 1.07 9.17
C LEU A 42 -36.42 0.07 10.01
N THR A 43 -36.69 -1.24 9.88
CA THR A 43 -35.90 -2.28 10.57
C THR A 43 -34.49 -2.42 9.99
N GLY A 44 -34.29 -2.19 8.69
CA GLY A 44 -32.97 -2.10 8.07
C GLY A 44 -32.15 -0.92 8.60
N LYS A 45 -32.72 0.29 8.60
CA LYS A 45 -32.02 1.51 9.08
C LYS A 45 -31.70 1.51 10.58
N MET A 46 -32.52 0.87 11.41
CA MET A 46 -32.21 0.74 12.84
C MET A 46 -31.11 -0.29 13.12
N LYS A 47 -30.96 -1.33 12.27
CA LYS A 47 -29.92 -2.35 12.42
C LYS A 47 -28.55 -1.88 11.95
N GLU A 48 -28.49 -1.05 10.90
CA GLU A 48 -27.23 -0.42 10.42
C GLU A 48 -26.50 0.35 11.53
N LYS A 49 -27.23 1.00 12.43
CA LYS A 49 -26.64 1.74 13.55
C LYS A 49 -26.09 0.86 14.67
N LYS A 50 -26.49 -0.42 14.74
CA LYS A 50 -26.15 -1.28 15.89
C LYS A 50 -24.69 -1.72 15.87
N TYR A 51 -24.09 -1.90 14.69
CA TYR A 51 -22.74 -2.43 14.51
C TYR A 51 -21.83 -1.47 13.73
N GLU A 52 -22.16 -0.18 13.68
CA GLU A 52 -21.45 0.80 12.85
C GLU A 52 -19.96 0.91 13.22
N LYS A 53 -19.63 0.82 14.51
CA LYS A 53 -18.24 0.89 15.00
C LYS A 53 -17.47 -0.37 14.64
N GLU A 54 -18.09 -1.53 14.84
CA GLU A 54 -17.54 -2.84 14.53
C GLU A 54 -17.28 -2.98 13.03
N ILE A 55 -18.23 -2.58 12.18
CA ILE A 55 -18.08 -2.57 10.72
C ILE A 55 -16.91 -1.67 10.32
N LYS A 56 -16.82 -0.45 10.88
CA LYS A 56 -15.73 0.48 10.57
C LYS A 56 -14.36 -0.07 10.98
N ILE A 57 -14.27 -0.75 12.11
CA ILE A 57 -13.03 -1.37 12.59
C ILE A 57 -12.65 -2.56 11.69
N LEU A 58 -13.60 -3.42 11.35
CA LEU A 58 -13.35 -4.60 10.52
C LEU A 58 -12.97 -4.20 9.09
N ILE A 59 -13.60 -3.21 8.48
CA ILE A 59 -13.15 -2.65 7.19
C ILE A 59 -11.72 -2.12 7.30
N ARG A 60 -11.35 -1.47 8.41
CA ARG A 60 -9.98 -1.00 8.61
C ARG A 60 -8.96 -2.14 8.78
N LEU A 61 -9.36 -3.24 9.40
CA LEU A 61 -8.49 -4.40 9.64
C LEU A 61 -8.30 -5.27 8.38
N PHE A 62 -9.35 -5.47 7.60
CA PHE A 62 -9.35 -6.31 6.41
C PHE A 62 -9.18 -5.50 5.11
N GLY A 63 -9.21 -4.17 5.18
CA GLY A 63 -9.02 -3.28 4.03
C GLY A 63 -10.06 -3.52 2.94
N ASP A 64 -9.62 -3.54 1.68
CA ASP A 64 -10.46 -3.74 0.50
C ASP A 64 -10.82 -5.21 0.27
N SER A 65 -10.37 -6.15 1.12
CA SER A 65 -10.64 -7.58 0.94
C SER A 65 -12.09 -7.97 1.22
N ILE A 66 -12.89 -7.08 1.81
CA ILE A 66 -14.30 -7.28 2.12
C ILE A 66 -15.11 -6.01 1.86
N ASN A 67 -16.24 -6.16 1.16
CA ASN A 67 -17.18 -5.06 0.97
C ASN A 67 -18.08 -4.88 2.21
N LYS A 68 -18.59 -3.66 2.40
CA LYS A 68 -19.35 -3.29 3.60
C LYS A 68 -20.66 -4.07 3.72
N GLU A 69 -21.32 -4.31 2.60
CA GLU A 69 -22.64 -4.95 2.50
C GLU A 69 -22.56 -6.43 2.88
N GLU A 70 -21.55 -7.15 2.39
CA GLU A 70 -21.24 -8.55 2.73
C GLU A 70 -20.87 -8.69 4.19
N LEU A 71 -20.06 -7.77 4.72
CA LEU A 71 -19.71 -7.74 6.14
C LEU A 71 -20.96 -7.57 7.00
N GLN A 72 -21.86 -6.67 6.62
CA GLN A 72 -23.12 -6.46 7.32
C GLN A 72 -24.01 -7.71 7.30
N GLN A 73 -24.11 -8.38 6.15
CA GLN A 73 -24.84 -9.65 6.04
C GLN A 73 -24.24 -10.74 6.93
N LYS A 74 -22.91 -10.88 6.97
CA LYS A 74 -22.23 -11.87 7.84
C LYS A 74 -22.48 -11.59 9.32
N ILE A 75 -22.44 -10.33 9.74
CA ILE A 75 -22.76 -9.93 11.12
C ILE A 75 -24.22 -10.27 11.44
N GLU A 76 -25.16 -10.01 10.53
CA GLU A 76 -26.57 -10.36 10.72
C GLU A 76 -26.79 -11.88 10.79
N GLN A 77 -26.16 -12.65 9.93
CA GLN A 77 -26.22 -14.12 9.92
C GLN A 77 -25.68 -14.74 11.21
N ARG A 78 -24.66 -14.11 11.82
CA ARG A 78 -24.08 -14.54 13.10
C ARG A 78 -24.77 -13.88 14.30
N ASN A 79 -25.96 -13.30 14.12
CA ASN A 79 -26.74 -12.64 15.16
C ASN A 79 -25.96 -11.56 15.93
N GLY A 80 -25.00 -10.90 15.27
CA GLY A 80 -24.13 -9.89 15.88
C GLY A 80 -22.89 -10.44 16.58
N ASN A 81 -22.59 -11.74 16.50
CA ASN A 81 -21.39 -12.30 17.10
C ASN A 81 -20.15 -11.99 16.26
N ILE A 82 -19.45 -10.92 16.62
CA ILE A 82 -18.27 -10.41 15.90
C ILE A 82 -17.10 -11.41 15.93
N GLU A 83 -16.94 -12.19 17.00
CA GLU A 83 -15.86 -13.17 17.10
C GLU A 83 -16.00 -14.26 16.02
N LEU A 84 -17.22 -14.75 15.80
CA LEU A 84 -17.50 -15.71 14.73
C LEU A 84 -17.29 -15.11 13.34
N VAL A 85 -17.65 -13.84 13.16
CA VAL A 85 -17.41 -13.13 11.90
C VAL A 85 -15.91 -13.01 11.63
N ILE A 86 -15.10 -12.61 12.62
CA ILE A 86 -13.64 -12.52 12.46
C ILE A 86 -13.04 -13.89 12.10
N LYS A 87 -13.43 -14.95 12.81
CA LYS A 87 -12.98 -16.32 12.52
C LYS A 87 -13.31 -16.72 11.07
N GLU A 88 -14.51 -16.41 10.60
CA GLU A 88 -14.93 -16.69 9.23
C GLU A 88 -14.13 -15.88 8.20
N LEU A 89 -13.87 -14.60 8.45
CA LEU A 89 -13.07 -13.75 7.55
C LEU A 89 -11.62 -14.21 7.45
N VAL A 90 -11.00 -14.58 8.57
CA VAL A 90 -9.63 -15.11 8.58
C VAL A 90 -9.56 -16.42 7.80
N GLN A 91 -10.52 -17.33 8.02
CA GLN A 91 -10.59 -18.59 7.29
C GLN A 91 -10.73 -18.37 5.77
N GLN A 92 -11.61 -17.45 5.36
CA GLN A 92 -11.78 -17.10 3.95
C GLN A 92 -10.53 -16.50 3.32
N SER A 93 -9.74 -15.72 4.06
CA SER A 93 -8.48 -15.15 3.56
C SER A 93 -7.43 -16.24 3.31
N VAL A 94 -7.29 -17.19 4.24
CA VAL A 94 -6.35 -18.31 4.08
C VAL A 94 -6.73 -19.18 2.88
N GLU A 95 -8.01 -19.53 2.74
CA GLU A 95 -8.48 -20.35 1.60
C GLU A 95 -8.32 -19.66 0.25
N LYS A 96 -8.40 -18.33 0.19
CA LYS A 96 -8.14 -17.56 -1.04
C LYS A 96 -6.66 -17.56 -1.39
N GLU A 97 -5.78 -17.49 -0.40
CA GLU A 97 -4.33 -17.53 -0.60
C GLU A 97 -3.88 -18.88 -1.15
N ASP A 98 -4.37 -19.99 -0.59
CA ASP A 98 -4.08 -21.35 -1.07
C ASP A 98 -4.55 -21.58 -2.52
N LYS A 99 -5.72 -21.04 -2.89
CA LYS A 99 -6.24 -21.13 -4.26
C LYS A 99 -5.40 -20.33 -5.26
N LEU A 100 -5.00 -19.11 -4.90
CA LEU A 100 -4.13 -18.28 -5.74
C LEU A 100 -2.75 -18.93 -5.94
N GLU A 101 -2.23 -19.60 -4.91
CA GLU A 101 -0.97 -20.33 -4.99
C GLU A 101 -1.08 -21.56 -5.91
N ALA A 102 -2.18 -22.32 -5.83
CA ALA A 102 -2.43 -23.43 -6.74
C ALA A 102 -2.60 -22.97 -8.20
N GLU A 103 -3.31 -21.86 -8.44
CA GLU A 103 -3.48 -21.28 -9.78
C GLU A 103 -2.16 -20.78 -10.38
N ARG A 104 -1.24 -20.23 -9.56
CA ARG A 104 0.11 -19.87 -10.01
C ARG A 104 0.91 -21.08 -10.47
N LYS A 105 0.88 -22.17 -9.69
CA LYS A 105 1.58 -23.43 -10.03
C LYS A 105 1.06 -24.06 -11.33
N ILE A 106 -0.25 -23.96 -11.61
CA ILE A 106 -0.83 -24.45 -12.85
C ILE A 106 -0.37 -23.61 -14.05
N LYS A 107 -0.38 -22.27 -13.92
CA LYS A 107 0.12 -21.37 -14.99
C LYS A 107 1.60 -21.57 -15.30
N GLU A 108 2.40 -21.91 -14.29
CA GLU A 108 3.83 -22.19 -14.46
C GLU A 108 4.08 -23.51 -15.23
N LEU A 109 3.26 -24.53 -15.00
CA LEU A 109 3.32 -25.80 -15.73
C LEU A 109 2.88 -25.68 -17.20
N GLU A 110 1.85 -24.88 -17.50
CA GLU A 110 1.39 -24.66 -18.89
C GLU A 110 2.42 -23.94 -19.78
N ILE A 111 3.34 -23.16 -19.18
CA ILE A 111 4.41 -22.47 -19.91
C ILE A 111 5.54 -23.44 -20.35
N THR A 112 5.61 -24.63 -19.74
CA THR A 112 6.75 -25.56 -19.94
C THR A 112 6.56 -26.50 -21.15
N GLU A 113 5.33 -26.72 -21.64
CA GLU A 113 5.06 -27.68 -22.74
C GLU A 113 5.08 -27.07 -24.16
N GLN A 114 5.24 -25.76 -24.31
CA GLN A 114 5.37 -25.11 -25.62
C GLN A 114 6.70 -24.36 -25.77
N LYS A 115 7.78 -25.06 -26.14
CA LYS A 115 8.90 -24.54 -26.97
C LYS A 115 9.99 -25.59 -27.25
N GLN A 116 10.04 -26.09 -28.49
CA GLN A 116 11.28 -26.47 -29.16
C GLN A 116 11.64 -25.39 -30.19
N ALA A 117 12.94 -25.08 -30.29
CA ALA A 117 13.67 -24.21 -31.22
C ALA A 117 13.89 -22.72 -30.85
N PRO A 118 15.07 -22.13 -31.19
CA PRO A 118 15.78 -21.18 -30.33
C PRO A 118 15.89 -19.75 -30.90
N GLU A 119 15.83 -18.73 -30.04
CA GLU A 119 16.85 -17.68 -29.86
C GLU A 119 16.37 -16.55 -28.92
N LYS A 120 17.33 -16.10 -28.09
CA LYS A 120 17.51 -14.81 -27.40
C LYS A 120 16.68 -14.41 -26.16
N GLU A 121 17.47 -14.07 -25.13
CA GLU A 121 17.29 -13.06 -24.06
C GLU A 121 15.95 -13.01 -23.30
N LEU A 122 15.95 -13.28 -21.99
CA LEU A 122 16.08 -12.28 -20.93
C LEU A 122 15.92 -12.95 -19.54
N ASN A 123 16.25 -12.17 -18.51
CA ASN A 123 16.55 -12.53 -17.13
C ASN A 123 15.37 -12.98 -16.26
N GLU A 124 15.75 -13.82 -15.30
CA GLU A 124 15.40 -13.85 -13.87
C GLU A 124 14.36 -12.84 -13.36
N THR A 125 13.43 -13.30 -12.51
CA THR A 125 13.58 -13.14 -11.04
C THR A 125 12.43 -13.77 -10.28
N ASN A 126 12.76 -14.56 -9.28
CA ASN A 126 11.95 -14.75 -8.09
C ASN A 126 12.83 -14.31 -6.92
N ASP A 127 12.33 -13.48 -6.03
CA ASP A 127 12.20 -13.90 -4.64
C ASP A 127 11.58 -12.83 -3.76
N ASN A 128 10.55 -13.29 -3.06
CA ASN A 128 9.86 -12.62 -1.98
C ASN A 128 10.81 -12.24 -0.83
N LYS A 129 10.60 -11.04 -0.27
CA LYS A 129 10.64 -10.85 1.19
C LYS A 129 9.84 -9.61 1.63
N ASN A 130 8.72 -9.90 2.29
CA ASN A 130 8.10 -9.21 3.42
C ASN A 130 8.18 -7.67 3.44
N ILE A 131 7.18 -7.00 2.86
CA ILE A 131 6.98 -5.55 3.02
C ILE A 131 5.49 -5.27 3.24
N GLN A 132 5.24 -4.51 4.30
CA GLN A 132 4.01 -3.81 4.65
C GLN A 132 3.34 -3.25 3.39
N LYS A 133 2.11 -3.71 3.06
CA LYS A 133 1.31 -3.19 1.92
C LYS A 133 0.97 -1.72 2.16
N GLU A 134 1.91 -0.84 1.86
CA GLU A 134 1.61 0.51 1.39
C GLU A 134 0.82 0.36 0.10
N MET A 135 -0.24 1.15 -0.09
CA MET A 135 -0.99 1.19 -1.35
C MET A 135 0.00 1.34 -2.50
N GLU A 136 0.14 0.29 -3.30
CA GLU A 136 1.05 0.19 -4.43
C GLU A 136 0.61 1.23 -5.47
N LYS A 137 1.14 2.45 -5.35
CA LYS A 137 0.97 3.47 -6.39
C LYS A 137 1.66 2.89 -7.61
N THR A 138 0.89 2.58 -8.65
CA THR A 138 1.40 2.00 -9.89
C THR A 138 2.47 2.94 -10.47
N GLU A 139 3.74 2.58 -10.32
CA GLU A 139 4.85 3.35 -10.89
C GLU A 139 5.10 2.86 -12.32
N ILE A 140 5.40 3.78 -13.23
CA ILE A 140 5.61 3.46 -14.66
C ILE A 140 7.10 3.58 -14.99
N GLY A 141 7.61 2.62 -15.75
CA GLY A 141 9.00 2.61 -16.23
C GLY A 141 9.88 1.59 -15.51
N GLU A 142 11.02 1.29 -16.13
CA GLU A 142 11.98 0.30 -15.64
C GLU A 142 13.14 1.00 -14.94
N THR A 143 13.56 0.45 -13.81
CA THR A 143 14.80 0.85 -13.15
C THR A 143 15.95 0.00 -13.65
N LYS A 144 17.09 0.60 -13.99
CA LYS A 144 18.29 -0.08 -14.50
C LYS A 144 19.53 0.35 -13.73
N PRO A 145 20.67 -0.35 -13.86
CA PRO A 145 21.90 0.05 -13.17
C PRO A 145 22.29 1.51 -13.43
N GLY A 146 22.82 2.20 -12.41
CA GLY A 146 23.15 3.61 -12.42
C GLY A 146 22.07 4.49 -11.76
N ILE A 147 21.93 5.72 -12.27
CA ILE A 147 20.99 6.73 -11.77
C ILE A 147 19.61 6.49 -12.36
N ASN A 148 18.61 6.39 -11.49
CA ASN A 148 17.19 6.37 -11.84
C ASN A 148 16.49 7.54 -11.15
N LEU A 149 15.74 8.34 -11.89
CA LEU A 149 14.99 9.48 -11.37
C LEU A 149 13.49 9.19 -11.45
N GLN A 150 12.74 9.56 -10.42
CA GLN A 150 11.29 9.49 -10.41
C GLN A 150 10.70 10.89 -10.46
N GLY A 151 9.81 11.14 -11.41
CA GLY A 151 9.10 12.40 -11.54
C GLY A 151 7.69 12.23 -12.13
N TYR A 152 7.09 13.34 -12.55
CA TYR A 152 5.75 13.35 -13.14
C TYR A 152 5.79 13.93 -14.55
N CYS A 153 5.12 13.25 -15.48
CA CYS A 153 4.96 13.74 -16.84
C CYS A 153 3.95 14.90 -16.87
N ILE A 154 4.30 15.99 -17.56
CA ILE A 154 3.39 17.15 -17.75
C ILE A 154 2.65 17.12 -19.10
N ASN A 155 2.94 16.17 -19.98
CA ASN A 155 2.24 16.06 -21.25
C ASN A 155 0.80 15.59 -21.00
N GLU A 156 -0.18 16.48 -21.20
CA GLU A 156 -1.62 16.20 -20.98
C GLU A 156 -2.13 15.01 -21.82
N THR A 157 -1.45 14.67 -22.92
CA THR A 157 -1.83 13.52 -23.76
C THR A 157 -1.18 12.20 -23.31
N CYS A 158 -0.22 12.24 -22.38
CA CYS A 158 0.46 11.06 -21.84
C CYS A 158 -0.44 10.32 -20.83
N LEU A 159 -0.46 8.99 -20.89
CA LEU A 159 -1.27 8.17 -20.00
C LEU A 159 -0.81 8.33 -18.54
N ALA A 160 0.50 8.36 -18.32
CA ALA A 160 1.08 8.56 -17.00
C ALA A 160 0.68 9.92 -16.38
N ALA A 161 0.65 10.99 -17.19
CA ALA A 161 0.24 12.31 -16.73
C ALA A 161 -1.25 12.34 -16.34
N ASN A 162 -2.12 11.78 -17.20
CA ASN A 162 -3.56 11.72 -16.98
C ASN A 162 -3.92 10.94 -15.70
N ALA A 163 -3.22 9.85 -15.43
CA ALA A 163 -3.39 9.06 -14.22
C ALA A 163 -2.58 9.59 -13.02
N LYS A 164 -1.80 10.67 -13.19
CA LYS A 164 -0.89 11.25 -12.18
C LYS A 164 0.06 10.22 -11.58
N LEU A 165 0.51 9.28 -12.41
CA LEU A 165 1.40 8.20 -12.00
C LEU A 165 2.85 8.67 -12.03
N PRO A 166 3.66 8.32 -11.03
CA PRO A 166 5.08 8.62 -11.06
C PRO A 166 5.76 7.77 -12.13
N VAL A 167 6.74 8.38 -12.81
CA VAL A 167 7.47 7.73 -13.91
C VAL A 167 8.96 7.68 -13.59
N TRP A 168 9.54 6.49 -13.71
CA TRP A 168 10.97 6.25 -13.63
C TRP A 168 11.67 6.56 -14.95
N VAL A 169 12.79 7.25 -14.85
CA VAL A 169 13.73 7.54 -15.94
C VAL A 169 15.09 7.03 -15.54
N ASN A 170 15.66 6.12 -16.32
CA ASN A 170 17.03 5.70 -16.15
C ASN A 170 17.97 6.61 -16.97
N VAL A 171 18.95 7.19 -16.28
CA VAL A 171 20.04 7.97 -16.88
C VAL A 171 21.28 7.08 -17.09
N GLY A 172 21.44 6.03 -16.26
CA GLY A 172 22.57 5.12 -16.35
C GLY A 172 23.78 5.58 -15.52
N PHE A 173 24.98 5.16 -15.91
CA PHE A 173 26.23 5.51 -15.22
C PHE A 173 26.77 6.84 -15.75
N ASP A 174 26.37 7.93 -15.12
CA ASP A 174 26.73 9.28 -15.56
C ASP A 174 26.99 10.23 -14.38
N ASN A 175 27.44 11.43 -14.69
CA ASN A 175 27.45 12.59 -13.81
C ASN A 175 26.46 13.63 -14.33
N ILE A 176 25.36 13.85 -13.60
CA ILE A 176 24.33 14.81 -13.98
C ILE A 176 24.17 15.89 -12.92
N THR A 177 23.84 17.07 -13.40
CA THR A 177 23.36 18.18 -12.56
C THR A 177 21.98 18.58 -13.02
N PHE A 178 21.03 18.70 -12.10
CA PHE A 178 19.68 19.15 -12.45
C PHE A 178 19.09 20.04 -11.35
N VAL A 179 18.05 20.80 -11.71
CA VAL A 179 17.21 21.52 -10.75
C VAL A 179 15.84 20.84 -10.76
N SER A 180 15.41 20.38 -9.59
CA SER A 180 14.28 19.44 -9.44
C SER A 180 12.96 19.90 -10.07
N ASP A 181 12.72 21.21 -10.15
CA ASP A 181 11.50 21.83 -10.69
C ASP A 181 11.64 22.37 -12.12
N LYS A 182 12.86 22.49 -12.65
CA LYS A 182 13.12 23.14 -13.95
C LYS A 182 13.63 22.19 -15.01
N THR A 183 14.38 21.17 -14.62
CA THR A 183 14.95 20.22 -15.58
C THR A 183 13.89 19.21 -15.99
N SER A 184 13.80 18.95 -17.30
CA SER A 184 12.92 17.94 -17.87
C SER A 184 13.69 16.71 -18.34
N PHE A 185 13.05 15.54 -18.23
CA PHE A 185 13.59 14.27 -18.68
C PHE A 185 12.61 13.54 -19.61
N SER A 186 13.13 12.64 -20.44
CA SER A 186 12.33 11.86 -21.38
C SER A 186 11.38 10.90 -20.66
N CYS A 187 10.10 11.00 -20.97
CA CYS A 187 9.07 10.12 -20.46
C CYS A 187 9.15 8.74 -21.10
N SER A 188 9.12 7.68 -20.29
CA SER A 188 9.13 6.30 -20.81
C SER A 188 7.85 5.95 -21.57
N ASP A 189 6.72 6.60 -21.25
CA ASP A 189 5.42 6.42 -21.89
C ASP A 189 5.31 7.22 -23.20
N CYS A 190 5.36 8.55 -23.14
CA CYS A 190 5.18 9.41 -24.34
C CYS A 190 6.47 9.76 -25.10
N LYS A 191 7.64 9.36 -24.62
CA LYS A 191 8.98 9.62 -25.20
C LYS A 191 9.45 11.08 -25.25
N ASP A 192 8.55 12.03 -25.01
CA ASP A 192 8.89 13.47 -24.93
C ASP A 192 9.66 13.83 -23.65
N SER A 193 10.47 14.89 -23.70
CA SER A 193 11.15 15.45 -22.51
C SER A 193 10.19 16.25 -21.64
N THR A 194 9.31 15.55 -20.94
CA THR A 194 8.15 16.12 -20.23
C THR A 194 8.05 15.66 -18.78
N ILE A 195 8.95 14.78 -18.32
CA ILE A 195 9.03 14.47 -16.89
C ILE A 195 9.69 15.65 -16.18
N THR A 196 8.93 16.29 -15.31
CA THR A 196 9.39 17.36 -14.43
C THR A 196 9.14 16.96 -12.97
N SER A 197 9.43 17.86 -12.03
CA SER A 197 9.11 17.67 -10.61
C SER A 197 9.71 16.38 -10.08
N ILE A 198 11.03 16.24 -10.19
CA ILE A 198 11.74 15.05 -9.72
C ILE A 198 11.60 14.98 -8.20
N VAL A 199 11.01 13.87 -7.72
CA VAL A 199 10.70 13.64 -6.30
C VAL A 199 11.60 12.62 -5.64
N LYS A 200 12.18 11.70 -6.43
CA LYS A 200 13.12 10.70 -5.92
C LYS A 200 14.28 10.48 -6.89
N ALA A 201 15.43 10.11 -6.34
CA ALA A 201 16.55 9.55 -7.08
C ALA A 201 16.93 8.21 -6.46
N MET A 202 17.11 7.21 -7.30
CA MET A 202 17.54 5.88 -6.91
C MET A 202 18.83 5.52 -7.63
N PHE A 203 19.84 5.14 -6.86
CA PHE A 203 21.06 4.56 -7.36
C PHE A 203 20.95 3.05 -7.25
N TYR A 204 21.21 2.36 -8.35
CA TYR A 204 21.07 0.90 -8.42
C TYR A 204 22.34 0.28 -8.99
N ASN A 205 22.91 -0.68 -8.27
CA ASN A 205 24.12 -1.40 -8.64
C ASN A 205 25.26 -0.46 -9.08
N SER A 206 25.50 0.59 -8.31
CA SER A 206 26.48 1.63 -8.61
C SER A 206 27.19 2.13 -7.37
N GLU A 207 28.46 2.52 -7.52
CA GLU A 207 29.12 3.43 -6.57
C GLU A 207 28.64 4.84 -6.87
N HIS A 208 28.06 5.53 -5.90
CA HIS A 208 27.39 6.80 -6.15
C HIS A 208 27.75 7.92 -5.19
N SER A 209 27.47 9.13 -5.65
CA SER A 209 27.40 10.29 -4.79
C SER A 209 26.23 11.21 -5.15
N ILE A 210 25.64 11.81 -4.12
CA ILE A 210 24.60 12.82 -4.25
C ILE A 210 24.96 14.04 -3.40
N CYS A 211 24.80 15.22 -3.99
CA CYS A 211 25.00 16.51 -3.33
C CYS A 211 23.83 17.44 -3.67
N ALA A 212 23.20 18.04 -2.66
CA ALA A 212 22.22 19.11 -2.88
C ALA A 212 22.90 20.48 -2.77
N SER A 213 22.38 21.47 -3.50
CA SER A 213 22.82 22.87 -3.37
C SER A 213 22.59 23.36 -1.94
N GLY A 214 23.68 23.60 -1.21
CA GLY A 214 23.66 24.01 0.20
C GLY A 214 24.31 23.01 1.15
N ASP A 215 24.55 21.77 0.71
CA ASP A 215 25.28 20.78 1.48
C ASP A 215 26.79 20.94 1.26
N SER A 216 27.57 20.89 2.33
CA SER A 216 29.04 21.02 2.27
C SER A 216 29.75 19.70 1.96
N ILE A 217 29.09 18.55 2.14
CA ILE A 217 29.70 17.22 1.98
C ILE A 217 28.74 16.32 1.21
N PRO A 218 29.16 15.77 0.05
CA PRO A 218 28.34 14.82 -0.69
C PRO A 218 28.22 13.49 0.07
N VAL A 219 27.03 12.89 0.04
CA VAL A 219 26.84 11.53 0.53
C VAL A 219 27.47 10.58 -0.48
N LYS A 220 28.37 9.70 -0.03
CA LYS A 220 29.03 8.67 -0.84
C LYS A 220 28.71 7.30 -0.28
N ASP A 221 28.30 6.39 -1.14
CA ASP A 221 27.88 5.05 -0.77
C ASP A 221 28.06 4.08 -1.96
N ASN A 222 28.05 2.78 -1.70
CA ASN A 222 28.19 1.71 -2.68
C ASN A 222 27.21 0.55 -2.45
N ASN A 223 26.16 0.80 -1.67
CA ASN A 223 25.03 -0.11 -1.50
C ASN A 223 24.39 -0.49 -2.84
N TYR A 224 23.85 -1.72 -2.90
CA TYR A 224 23.19 -2.25 -4.08
C TYR A 224 22.04 -1.38 -4.57
N GLN A 225 21.27 -0.81 -3.65
CA GLN A 225 20.16 0.09 -3.94
C GLN A 225 20.09 1.18 -2.87
N CYS A 226 20.12 2.44 -3.29
CA CYS A 226 19.92 3.59 -2.41
C CYS A 226 18.87 4.53 -2.98
N LEU A 227 17.85 4.85 -2.19
CA LEU A 227 16.75 5.74 -2.55
C LEU A 227 16.86 7.05 -1.75
N TYR A 228 16.84 8.16 -2.47
CA TYR A 228 16.90 9.51 -1.90
C TYR A 228 15.64 10.30 -2.26
N THR A 229 15.09 11.02 -1.30
CA THR A 229 14.05 12.02 -1.55
C THR A 229 14.67 13.30 -2.08
N ILE A 230 14.14 13.80 -3.18
CA ILE A 230 14.59 15.03 -3.83
C ILE A 230 13.66 16.17 -3.40
N LYS A 231 14.25 17.25 -2.87
CA LYS A 231 13.51 18.44 -2.44
C LYS A 231 13.28 19.34 -3.64
N PHE A 232 12.03 19.78 -3.76
CA PHE A 232 11.61 20.71 -4.79
C PHE A 232 12.38 22.04 -4.73
N GLY A 233 12.76 22.58 -5.89
CA GLY A 233 13.46 23.87 -6.03
C GLY A 233 14.97 23.82 -5.78
N LEU A 234 15.53 22.70 -5.30
CA LEU A 234 16.98 22.57 -5.11
C LEU A 234 17.68 22.04 -6.37
N SER A 235 18.95 22.40 -6.51
CA SER A 235 19.84 21.79 -7.49
C SER A 235 20.57 20.60 -6.88
N TYR A 236 20.75 19.56 -7.68
CA TYR A 236 21.42 18.33 -7.28
C TYR A 236 22.54 18.00 -8.27
N GLU A 237 23.67 17.55 -7.74
CA GLU A 237 24.74 16.89 -8.48
C GLU A 237 24.70 15.40 -8.10
N LEU A 238 24.45 14.55 -9.09
CA LEU A 238 24.40 13.10 -8.94
C LEU A 238 25.48 12.46 -9.78
N LYS A 239 26.22 11.53 -9.20
CA LYS A 239 27.21 10.73 -9.90
C LYS A 239 27.00 9.27 -9.61
N ALA A 240 27.01 8.44 -10.66
CA ALA A 240 27.02 6.99 -10.53
C ALA A 240 28.11 6.37 -11.40
N ASN A 241 28.88 5.46 -10.82
CA ASN A 241 29.90 4.69 -11.50
C ASN A 241 29.57 3.20 -11.38
N LYS A 242 30.03 2.41 -12.36
CA LYS A 242 29.97 0.96 -12.25
C LYS A 242 30.75 0.53 -11.01
N ILE A 243 30.15 -0.33 -10.19
CA ILE A 243 30.85 -0.96 -9.07
C ILE A 243 32.05 -1.72 -9.62
N ARG A 244 33.25 -1.43 -9.12
CA ARG A 244 34.46 -2.14 -9.53
C ARG A 244 34.84 -3.13 -8.44
N GLN A 245 34.90 -4.41 -8.78
CA GLN A 245 35.51 -5.39 -7.89
C GLN A 245 37.02 -5.16 -7.87
N HIS A 246 37.54 -4.69 -6.74
CA HIS A 246 38.98 -4.50 -6.52
C HIS A 246 39.72 -5.82 -6.25
N ALA A 247 39.34 -6.91 -6.93
CA ALA A 247 40.05 -8.18 -6.81
C ALA A 247 41.37 -8.11 -7.59
N LYS A 248 42.43 -8.65 -6.99
CA LYS A 248 43.76 -8.68 -7.64
C LYS A 248 43.81 -9.71 -8.77
N SER A 249 43.05 -10.79 -8.64
CA SER A 249 42.85 -11.84 -9.63
C SER A 249 41.52 -12.55 -9.39
N ILE A 250 41.15 -13.47 -10.28
CA ILE A 250 39.96 -14.31 -10.08
C ILE A 250 40.11 -15.26 -8.88
N GLU A 251 41.33 -15.73 -8.60
CA GLU A 251 41.65 -16.53 -7.42
C GLU A 251 41.46 -15.72 -6.14
N ASP A 252 41.94 -14.47 -6.10
CA ASP A 252 41.70 -13.57 -4.95
C ASP A 252 40.19 -13.38 -4.70
N LEU A 253 39.41 -13.21 -5.77
CA LEU A 253 37.95 -13.11 -5.65
C LEU A 253 37.34 -14.40 -5.11
N ARG A 254 37.75 -15.57 -5.64
CA ARG A 254 37.27 -16.87 -5.19
C ARG A 254 37.59 -17.09 -3.71
N ASP A 255 38.82 -16.83 -3.29
CA ASP A 255 39.27 -17.00 -1.91
C ASP A 255 38.53 -16.06 -0.96
N ARG A 256 38.27 -14.81 -1.38
CA ARG A 256 37.45 -13.86 -0.59
C ARG A 256 36.01 -14.33 -0.45
N SER A 257 35.40 -14.82 -1.53
CA SER A 257 34.05 -15.35 -1.51
C SER A 257 33.95 -16.60 -0.63
N GLU A 258 34.91 -17.52 -0.72
CA GLU A 258 34.97 -18.70 0.14
C GLU A 258 35.09 -18.31 1.62
N ARG A 259 35.98 -17.36 1.95
CA ARG A 259 36.09 -16.84 3.32
C ARG A 259 34.79 -16.18 3.80
N ALA A 260 34.09 -15.43 2.95
CA ALA A 260 32.82 -14.81 3.29
C ALA A 260 31.71 -15.83 3.53
N MET A 261 31.63 -16.88 2.70
CA MET A 261 30.69 -18.00 2.89
C MET A 261 30.97 -18.79 4.16
N ASN A 262 32.24 -18.92 4.52
CA ASN A 262 32.68 -19.60 5.75
C ASN A 262 32.66 -18.68 6.98
N SER A 263 32.17 -17.44 6.85
CA SER A 263 32.06 -16.51 7.97
C SER A 263 31.10 -17.03 9.05
N THR A 264 31.33 -16.59 10.29
CA THR A 264 30.50 -16.99 11.43
C THR A 264 29.05 -16.52 11.25
N GLU A 265 28.84 -15.36 10.65
CA GLU A 265 27.53 -14.79 10.37
C GLU A 265 26.70 -15.66 9.43
N ILE A 266 27.29 -16.09 8.29
CA ILE A 266 26.61 -16.98 7.33
C ILE A 266 26.36 -18.34 7.96
N ARG A 267 27.32 -18.90 8.71
CA ARG A 267 27.14 -20.18 9.40
C ARG A 267 26.03 -20.12 10.45
N ASN A 268 25.94 -19.03 11.21
CA ASN A 268 24.87 -18.83 12.19
C ASN A 268 23.51 -18.71 11.51
N LEU A 269 23.44 -17.97 10.40
CA LEU A 269 22.22 -17.86 9.59
C LEU A 269 21.78 -19.24 9.08
N ILE A 270 22.69 -20.02 8.50
CA ILE A 270 22.40 -21.39 8.03
C ILE A 270 21.87 -22.25 9.18
N THR A 271 22.51 -22.18 10.36
CA THR A 271 22.08 -22.94 11.54
C THR A 271 20.66 -22.58 11.97
N GLU A 272 20.31 -21.29 11.99
CA GLU A 272 18.93 -20.86 12.30
C GLU A 272 17.95 -21.31 11.21
N LEU A 273 18.29 -21.22 9.92
CA LEU A 273 17.40 -21.68 8.85
C LEU A 273 17.13 -23.19 8.91
N GLN A 274 18.15 -23.99 9.23
CA GLN A 274 18.01 -25.44 9.44
C GLN A 274 17.11 -25.80 10.61
N LYS A 275 17.17 -25.03 11.71
CA LYS A 275 16.31 -25.21 12.89
C LYS A 275 14.82 -25.03 12.56
N TYR A 276 14.50 -24.25 11.54
CA TYR A 276 13.13 -24.07 11.04
C TYR A 276 12.81 -24.95 9.82
N GLU A 277 13.70 -25.88 9.44
CA GLU A 277 13.53 -26.78 8.28
C GLU A 277 13.25 -26.03 6.96
N ILE A 278 13.77 -24.80 6.83
CA ILE A 278 13.62 -23.99 5.61
C ILE A 278 14.59 -24.47 4.51
N ILE A 279 15.74 -25.00 4.91
CA ILE A 279 16.80 -25.53 4.06
C ILE A 279 17.28 -26.89 4.55
#